data_AF-A0A0S3UM08-F1
#
_entry.id   AF-A0A0S3UM08-F1
#
_cell.length_a   1.000
_cell.length_b   1.000
_cell.length_c   1.000
_cell.angle_alpha   90.00
_cell.angle_beta   90.00
_cell.angle_gamma   90.00
#
_symmetry.space_group_name_H-M   'P 1'
#
loop_
_entity.id
_entity.type
_entity.pdbx_description
1 polymer ?
#
loop_
_entity_poly.entity_id
_entity_poly.type
_entity_poly.pdbx_seq_one_letter_code
_entity_poly.pdbx_strand_id
1 'polypeptide(L)'
;MGRANSFFLYISSIIHWATSTAYTAFSHQYPARTAMINPLQQYLISTQYFAPRGKERLIFLGDHISQRHLLYTDRLIGIVGDAGSGKSSLIKGMFPGLELTNDDDVINPRKILSMREAIALGEIKEASSFHLDIRFLTGFMQMWEIAEFVKTLLEHKKRVIIEHFNLLRQALGRNADLIVGIGEEIIVARPTMFGPLPESIYDIVHESLKYRKMAHTAEEITRYILEDNYGIYPDSYYFSDIRNGFVLKFYNHEEFDIQELEDSVKEVIDQHQPVAYYDEEHITIGERIVECGGPRLQVTNTRDIQNFAFIKELMYDKDSKTHCLIGIVDKNCENIENRNTQYFLTREL
;
A
#
# COMPACT_ATOMS: atom_id res chain seq x y z
N MET A 1 35.62 81.57 -32.42
CA MET A 1 36.99 81.87 -31.94
C MET A 1 37.13 81.23 -30.57
N GLY A 2 37.97 80.27 -30.23
CA GLY A 2 39.08 79.60 -30.90
C GLY A 2 39.92 78.94 -29.79
N ARG A 3 40.42 77.73 -30.09
CA ARG A 3 41.45 76.90 -29.38
C ARG A 3 40.99 76.06 -28.18
N ALA A 4 41.47 74.84 -27.96
CA ALA A 4 42.12 73.79 -28.75
C ALA A 4 42.46 72.64 -27.76
N ASN A 5 42.83 71.49 -28.32
CA ASN A 5 43.61 70.36 -27.77
C ASN A 5 42.81 69.24 -27.09
N SER A 6 42.68 68.08 -27.73
CA SER A 6 43.73 67.06 -27.95
C SER A 6 44.11 66.34 -26.67
N PHE A 7 43.38 65.27 -26.33
CA PHE A 7 43.86 64.10 -25.58
C PHE A 7 42.86 62.96 -25.77
N PHE A 8 42.85 62.38 -26.96
CA PHE A 8 42.21 61.10 -27.24
C PHE A 8 43.27 60.22 -27.89
N LEU A 9 43.37 58.98 -27.39
CA LEU A 9 44.30 57.89 -27.75
C LEU A 9 45.49 57.72 -26.81
N TYR A 10 45.71 56.44 -26.44
CA TYR A 10 46.64 55.89 -25.46
C TYR A 10 46.23 55.95 -23.98
N ILE A 11 45.30 55.07 -23.59
CA ILE A 11 45.48 54.02 -22.56
C ILE A 11 44.38 52.98 -22.84
N SER A 12 44.69 52.04 -23.73
CA SER A 12 43.85 50.89 -24.10
C SER A 12 44.74 49.66 -24.13
N SER A 13 45.38 49.37 -23.00
CA SER A 13 46.03 48.11 -22.67
C SER A 13 46.71 48.28 -21.33
N ILE A 14 46.62 47.29 -20.44
CA ILE A 14 47.23 47.25 -19.10
C ILE A 14 46.44 48.01 -18.02
N ILE A 15 45.18 47.60 -17.73
CA ILE A 15 44.70 47.27 -16.36
C ILE A 15 43.60 46.20 -16.50
N HIS A 16 43.92 45.10 -17.18
CA HIS A 16 43.07 43.89 -17.26
C HIS A 16 43.55 42.82 -16.27
N TRP A 17 44.11 43.25 -15.13
CA TRP A 17 44.77 42.39 -14.13
C TRP A 17 44.49 42.81 -12.67
N ALA A 18 43.37 43.48 -12.40
CA ALA A 18 43.02 43.88 -11.03
C ALA A 18 41.53 43.64 -10.65
N THR A 19 40.83 42.74 -11.36
CA THR A 19 39.45 42.35 -11.02
C THR A 19 39.21 40.83 -11.08
N SER A 20 40.28 40.02 -11.07
CA SER A 20 40.17 38.54 -11.08
C SER A 20 40.43 37.88 -9.72
N THR A 21 40.93 38.62 -8.73
CA THR A 21 41.36 38.04 -7.43
C THR A 21 40.42 38.31 -6.25
N ALA A 22 39.29 38.99 -6.47
CA ALA A 22 38.30 39.27 -5.41
C ALA A 22 36.99 38.46 -5.55
N TYR A 23 36.79 37.74 -6.66
CA TYR A 23 35.61 36.88 -6.86
C TYR A 23 35.87 35.39 -6.58
N THR A 24 37.08 35.03 -6.18
CA THR A 24 37.50 33.66 -5.85
C THR A 24 37.60 33.38 -4.34
N ALA A 25 37.06 34.27 -3.50
CA ALA A 25 37.19 34.17 -2.03
C ALA A 25 35.84 34.14 -1.26
N PHE A 26 34.70 33.93 -1.94
CA PHE A 26 33.39 33.79 -1.26
C PHE A 26 32.49 32.68 -1.82
N SER A 27 33.04 31.71 -2.56
CA SER A 27 32.30 30.53 -3.05
C SER A 27 32.60 29.24 -2.26
N HIS A 28 33.18 29.36 -1.06
CA HIS A 28 33.45 28.22 -0.17
C HIS A 28 32.75 28.40 1.17
N GLN A 29 31.43 28.34 1.16
CA GLN A 29 30.60 27.96 2.29
C GLN A 29 29.19 27.73 1.75
N TYR A 30 28.54 26.66 2.21
CA TYR A 30 27.35 26.01 1.65
C TYR A 30 27.67 25.13 0.43
N PRO A 31 28.07 23.86 0.63
CA PRO A 31 27.67 22.87 -0.36
C PRO A 31 26.15 22.94 -0.44
N ALA A 32 25.63 23.39 -1.58
CA ALA A 32 24.22 23.25 -1.88
C ALA A 32 23.89 21.77 -1.68
N ARG A 33 23.18 21.43 -0.60
CA ARG A 33 22.50 20.15 -0.43
C ARG A 33 21.35 20.14 -1.44
N THR A 34 21.68 20.14 -2.72
CA THR A 34 20.74 19.70 -3.74
C THR A 34 20.71 18.19 -3.56
N ALA A 35 19.92 17.73 -2.59
CA ALA A 35 19.34 16.40 -2.72
C ALA A 35 18.81 16.36 -4.16
N MET A 36 19.19 15.35 -4.95
CA MET A 36 18.57 15.17 -6.25
C MET A 36 17.10 14.84 -6.00
N ILE A 37 16.29 15.90 -5.86
CA ILE A 37 14.87 15.77 -5.66
C ILE A 37 14.32 15.38 -7.02
N ASN A 38 13.77 14.18 -7.12
CA ASN A 38 13.04 13.77 -8.31
C ASN A 38 11.80 14.68 -8.46
N PRO A 39 11.76 15.59 -9.45
CA PRO A 39 10.69 16.58 -9.53
C PRO A 39 9.31 15.93 -9.71
N LEU A 40 9.24 14.78 -10.39
CA LEU A 40 7.98 14.04 -10.59
C LEU A 40 7.37 13.57 -9.27
N GLN A 41 8.20 13.28 -8.26
CA GLN A 41 7.74 12.84 -6.95
C GLN A 41 7.38 14.02 -6.03
N GLN A 42 7.78 15.26 -6.36
CA GLN A 42 7.26 16.45 -5.67
C GLN A 42 5.82 16.77 -6.08
N TYR A 43 5.46 16.46 -7.33
CA TYR A 43 4.08 16.61 -7.83
C TYR A 43 3.17 15.44 -7.45
N LEU A 44 3.74 14.36 -6.89
CA LEU A 44 2.98 13.21 -6.46
C LEU A 44 2.38 13.43 -5.07
N ILE A 45 1.07 13.68 -5.03
CA ILE A 45 0.31 13.74 -3.78
C ILE A 45 -0.03 12.31 -3.30
N SER A 46 -0.66 11.53 -4.17
CA SER A 46 -1.04 10.14 -3.88
C SER A 46 -1.18 9.31 -5.15
N THR A 47 -0.94 8.01 -5.06
CA THR A 47 -1.29 7.00 -6.08
C THR A 47 -2.17 5.92 -5.44
N GLN A 48 -3.13 5.40 -6.19
CA GLN A 48 -3.98 4.29 -5.76
C GLN A 48 -3.74 3.07 -6.65
N TYR A 49 -3.71 1.90 -6.03
CA TYR A 49 -3.68 0.60 -6.68
C TYR A 49 -4.84 -0.24 -6.13
N PHE A 50 -5.38 -1.15 -6.93
CA PHE A 50 -6.16 -2.25 -6.35
C PHE A 50 -5.28 -3.06 -5.42
N ALA A 51 -5.79 -3.46 -4.25
CA ALA A 51 -5.07 -4.34 -3.36
C ALA A 51 -5.37 -5.79 -3.79
N PRO A 52 -4.48 -6.46 -4.55
CA PRO A 52 -4.78 -7.77 -5.09
C PRO A 52 -4.97 -8.77 -3.96
N ARG A 53 -5.85 -9.73 -4.16
CA ARG A 53 -5.96 -10.91 -3.29
C ARG A 53 -4.84 -11.88 -3.59
N GLY A 54 -4.41 -12.62 -2.59
CA GLY A 54 -3.27 -13.52 -2.70
C GLY A 54 -1.98 -12.92 -2.15
N LYS A 55 -1.27 -13.70 -1.34
CA LYS A 55 0.01 -13.33 -0.72
C LYS A 55 1.06 -12.92 -1.75
N GLU A 56 1.25 -13.73 -2.80
CA GLU A 56 2.27 -13.51 -3.83
C GLU A 56 2.00 -12.26 -4.66
N ARG A 57 0.75 -12.04 -5.09
CA ARG A 57 0.35 -10.85 -5.85
C ARG A 57 0.58 -9.57 -5.05
N LEU A 58 0.38 -9.62 -3.73
CA LEU A 58 0.62 -8.48 -2.85
C LEU A 58 2.11 -8.21 -2.63
N ILE A 59 2.94 -9.24 -2.53
CA ILE A 59 4.40 -9.12 -2.51
C ILE A 59 4.91 -8.50 -3.82
N PHE A 60 4.43 -8.99 -4.96
CA PHE A 60 4.79 -8.46 -6.27
C PHE A 60 4.41 -6.99 -6.43
N LEU A 61 3.20 -6.60 -6.00
CA LEU A 61 2.79 -5.19 -6.00
C LEU A 61 3.66 -4.34 -5.05
N GLY A 62 4.06 -4.89 -3.90
CA GLY A 62 5.00 -4.24 -2.98
C GLY A 62 6.34 -3.91 -3.63
N ASP A 63 6.93 -4.85 -4.38
CA ASP A 63 8.18 -4.61 -5.12
C ASP A 63 8.02 -3.44 -6.10
N HIS A 64 6.95 -3.43 -6.90
CA HIS A 64 6.66 -2.33 -7.82
C HIS A 64 6.44 -0.99 -7.12
N ILE A 65 5.74 -0.97 -5.97
CA ILE A 65 5.54 0.25 -5.18
C ILE A 65 6.90 0.79 -4.72
N SER A 66 7.79 -0.08 -4.27
CA SER A 66 9.14 0.32 -3.83
C SER A 66 9.93 0.96 -4.97
N GLN A 67 9.95 0.32 -6.14
CA GLN A 67 10.68 0.81 -7.32
C GLN A 67 10.17 2.17 -7.82
N ARG A 68 8.87 2.42 -7.70
CA ARG A 68 8.25 3.65 -8.22
C ARG A 68 8.25 4.81 -7.23
N HIS A 69 8.03 4.53 -5.95
CA HIS A 69 7.70 5.56 -4.96
C HIS A 69 8.77 5.79 -3.90
N LEU A 70 9.59 4.77 -3.60
CA LEU A 70 10.57 4.85 -2.53
C LEU A 70 11.83 5.59 -3.00
N LEU A 71 12.22 6.62 -2.26
CA LEU A 71 13.50 7.31 -2.45
C LEU A 71 14.59 6.70 -1.58
N TYR A 72 15.83 6.81 -2.05
CA TYR A 72 17.00 6.50 -1.22
C TYR A 72 17.03 7.34 0.08
N THR A 73 16.52 8.57 0.03
CA THR A 73 16.45 9.48 1.17
C THR A 73 15.27 9.20 2.10
N ASP A 74 14.29 8.38 1.70
CA ASP A 74 13.15 8.03 2.55
C ASP A 74 13.64 7.12 3.69
N ARG A 75 13.46 7.61 4.91
CA ARG A 75 13.88 6.93 6.13
C ARG A 75 12.72 6.57 7.03
N LEU A 76 11.62 7.33 7.01
CA LEU A 76 10.45 7.02 7.80
C LEU A 76 9.31 6.60 6.88
N ILE A 77 8.95 5.33 6.89
CA ILE A 77 7.86 4.77 6.08
C ILE A 77 6.74 4.35 7.03
N GLY A 78 5.58 4.98 6.90
CA GLY A 78 4.40 4.67 7.70
C GLY A 78 3.47 3.74 6.94
N ILE A 79 3.15 2.59 7.53
CA ILE A 79 2.18 1.64 7.00
C ILE A 79 0.90 1.74 7.86
N VAL A 80 -0.27 1.90 7.21
CA VAL A 80 -1.56 1.99 7.89
C VAL A 80 -2.57 1.01 7.29
N GLY A 81 -3.41 0.43 8.14
CA GLY A 81 -4.42 -0.55 7.76
C GLY A 81 -4.69 -1.57 8.86
N ASP A 82 -5.84 -2.23 8.82
CA ASP A 82 -6.25 -3.17 9.87
C ASP A 82 -5.52 -4.52 9.82
N ALA A 83 -5.66 -5.29 10.90
CA ALA A 83 -5.21 -6.67 10.94
C ALA A 83 -5.84 -7.49 9.79
N GLY A 84 -5.04 -8.39 9.20
CA GLY A 84 -5.46 -9.22 8.07
C GLY A 84 -5.54 -8.50 6.72
N SER A 85 -5.22 -7.21 6.62
CA SER A 85 -5.24 -6.49 5.33
C SER A 85 -4.09 -6.85 4.38
N GLY A 86 -3.07 -7.56 4.86
CA GLY A 86 -1.90 -7.98 4.09
C GLY A 86 -0.66 -7.08 4.24
N LYS A 87 -0.58 -6.27 5.31
CA LYS A 87 0.57 -5.39 5.61
C LYS A 87 1.92 -6.12 5.54
N SER A 88 2.05 -7.26 6.22
CA SER A 88 3.29 -8.05 6.27
C SER A 88 3.77 -8.47 4.87
N SER A 89 2.87 -8.97 4.03
CA SER A 89 3.18 -9.35 2.65
C SER A 89 3.57 -8.14 1.79
N LEU A 90 2.86 -7.02 1.95
CA LEU A 90 3.20 -5.77 1.26
C LEU A 90 4.60 -5.26 1.67
N ILE A 91 4.91 -5.27 2.96
CA ILE A 91 6.21 -4.85 3.49
C ILE A 91 7.33 -5.78 2.98
N LYS A 92 7.12 -7.10 2.97
CA LYS A 92 8.07 -8.08 2.42
C LYS A 92 8.37 -7.82 0.95
N GLY A 93 7.36 -7.44 0.16
CA GLY A 93 7.53 -7.00 -1.22
C GLY A 93 8.31 -5.69 -1.34
N MET A 94 7.96 -4.68 -0.53
CA MET A 94 8.60 -3.36 -0.59
C MET A 94 10.04 -3.35 -0.06
N PHE A 95 10.35 -4.23 0.90
CA PHE A 95 11.65 -4.31 1.57
C PHE A 95 12.11 -5.77 1.68
N PRO A 96 12.57 -6.38 0.57
CA PRO A 96 13.03 -7.76 0.59
C PRO A 96 14.15 -8.00 1.62
N GLY A 97 14.02 -9.06 2.41
CA GLY A 97 14.97 -9.41 3.47
C GLY A 97 14.81 -8.63 4.78
N LEU A 98 13.84 -7.71 4.88
CA LEU A 98 13.52 -7.04 6.14
C LEU A 98 12.85 -8.04 7.10
N GLU A 99 13.48 -8.26 8.25
CA GLU A 99 12.87 -9.07 9.29
C GLU A 99 11.84 -8.26 10.10
N LEU A 100 10.59 -8.71 10.10
CA LEU A 100 9.50 -8.08 10.87
C LEU A 100 9.69 -8.30 12.39
N THR A 101 9.18 -7.36 13.20
CA THR A 101 9.19 -7.45 14.68
C THR A 101 8.13 -8.39 15.21
N ASN A 102 7.00 -8.38 14.53
CA ASN A 102 5.92 -9.32 14.67
C ASN A 102 5.56 -9.74 13.24
N ASP A 103 5.52 -11.03 12.98
CA ASP A 103 4.88 -11.56 11.79
C ASP A 103 3.63 -12.31 12.24
N ASP A 104 2.73 -12.55 11.31
CA ASP A 104 1.43 -13.19 11.51
C ASP A 104 1.49 -14.56 12.25
N ASP A 105 2.69 -15.16 12.36
CA ASP A 105 2.98 -16.45 13.03
C ASP A 105 4.06 -16.39 14.13
N VAL A 106 4.87 -15.32 14.22
CA VAL A 106 6.09 -15.31 15.06
C VAL A 106 6.30 -13.96 15.74
N ILE A 107 6.30 -14.00 17.07
CA ILE A 107 6.71 -12.88 17.93
C ILE A 107 8.22 -12.94 18.18
N ASN A 108 8.94 -11.82 18.01
CA ASN A 108 10.38 -11.76 18.29
C ASN A 108 10.71 -10.96 19.57
N PRO A 109 10.70 -11.57 20.76
CA PRO A 109 10.97 -10.89 22.03
C PRO A 109 12.40 -10.35 22.13
N ARG A 110 13.36 -10.94 21.42
CA ARG A 110 14.76 -10.45 21.40
C ARG A 110 14.89 -9.07 20.77
N LYS A 111 14.04 -8.74 19.78
CA LYS A 111 14.03 -7.40 19.16
C LYS A 111 13.55 -6.33 20.13
N ILE A 112 12.56 -6.63 20.96
CA ILE A 112 12.06 -5.70 21.99
C ILE A 112 13.15 -5.39 23.02
N LEU A 113 13.84 -6.43 23.52
CA LEU A 113 14.95 -6.26 24.45
C LEU A 113 16.09 -5.45 23.83
N SER A 114 16.47 -5.79 22.59
CA SER A 114 17.51 -5.07 21.85
C SER A 114 17.17 -3.60 21.63
N MET A 115 15.89 -3.26 21.45
CA MET A 115 15.43 -1.87 21.31
C MET A 115 15.61 -1.10 22.61
N ARG A 116 15.23 -1.68 23.75
CA ARG A 116 15.42 -1.05 25.07
C ARG A 116 16.90 -0.81 25.36
N GLU A 117 17.75 -1.78 25.06
CA GLU A 117 19.21 -1.64 25.20
C GLU A 117 19.76 -0.54 24.28
N ALA A 118 19.34 -0.50 23.01
CA ALA A 118 19.76 0.52 22.06
C ALA A 118 19.36 1.94 22.50
N ILE A 119 18.18 2.11 23.10
CA ILE A 119 17.76 3.39 23.70
C ILE A 119 18.66 3.75 24.88
N ALA A 120 18.88 2.81 25.79
CA ALA A 120 19.63 3.06 27.03
C ALA A 120 21.12 3.34 26.78
N LEU A 121 21.73 2.68 25.80
CA LEU A 121 23.17 2.75 25.51
C LEU A 121 23.51 3.72 24.37
N GLY A 122 22.51 4.16 23.59
CA GLY A 122 22.74 4.94 22.36
C GLY A 122 23.45 4.15 21.25
N GLU A 123 23.55 2.82 21.40
CA GLU A 123 24.22 1.93 20.46
C GLU A 123 23.20 1.33 19.48
N ILE A 124 23.29 1.69 18.20
CA ILE A 124 22.42 1.14 17.16
C ILE A 124 23.16 0.07 16.38
N LYS A 125 22.55 -1.13 16.31
CA LYS A 125 23.03 -2.27 15.53
C LYS A 125 23.33 -1.90 14.06
N GLU A 126 24.19 -2.70 13.42
CA GLU A 126 24.62 -2.50 12.03
C GLU A 126 23.49 -2.57 10.99
N ALA A 127 22.30 -3.05 11.36
CA ALA A 127 21.13 -3.12 10.47
C ALA A 127 20.84 -1.78 9.79
N SER A 128 20.51 -1.84 8.49
CA SER A 128 20.22 -0.65 7.67
C SER A 128 18.77 -0.20 7.78
N SER A 129 17.85 -1.14 8.06
CA SER A 129 16.41 -0.90 8.15
C SER A 129 15.81 -1.61 9.36
N PHE A 130 14.83 -0.98 10.00
CA PHE A 130 14.12 -1.48 11.18
C PHE A 130 12.63 -1.53 10.89
N HIS A 131 11.99 -2.61 11.31
CA HIS A 131 10.54 -2.75 11.29
C HIS A 131 9.99 -2.54 12.71
N LEU A 132 8.87 -1.81 12.84
CA LEU A 132 8.18 -1.56 14.11
C LEU A 132 6.68 -1.75 13.92
N ASP A 133 6.03 -2.43 14.86
CA ASP A 133 4.56 -2.47 14.96
C ASP A 133 4.17 -1.74 16.24
N ILE A 134 3.45 -0.63 16.12
CA ILE A 134 3.11 0.22 17.25
C ILE A 134 2.08 -0.44 18.17
N ARG A 135 1.10 -1.19 17.64
CA ARG A 135 0.13 -1.91 18.47
C ARG A 135 0.82 -2.99 19.29
N PHE A 136 1.77 -3.68 18.68
CA PHE A 136 2.56 -4.69 19.39
C PHE A 136 3.48 -4.06 20.45
N LEU A 137 4.25 -3.01 20.09
CA LEU A 137 5.24 -2.39 20.98
C LEU A 137 4.60 -1.67 22.18
N THR A 138 3.41 -1.10 22.02
CA THR A 138 2.68 -0.45 23.13
C THR A 138 2.27 -1.43 24.23
N GLY A 139 2.27 -2.74 23.97
CA GLY A 139 2.14 -3.76 25.01
C GLY A 139 3.36 -3.85 25.95
N PHE A 140 4.50 -3.27 25.57
CA PHE A 140 5.77 -3.41 26.30
C PHE A 140 6.44 -2.07 26.65
N MET A 141 6.14 -1.00 25.91
CA MET A 141 6.81 0.31 26.02
C MET A 141 5.79 1.44 25.99
N GLN A 142 6.11 2.55 26.65
CA GLN A 142 5.31 3.76 26.57
C GLN A 142 5.48 4.43 25.20
N MET A 143 4.44 5.10 24.72
CA MET A 143 4.44 5.73 23.38
C MET A 143 5.60 6.73 23.20
N TRP A 144 5.97 7.46 24.26
CA TRP A 144 7.09 8.40 24.22
C TRP A 144 8.45 7.70 24.09
N GLU A 145 8.65 6.54 24.73
CA GLU A 145 9.86 5.73 24.59
C GLU A 145 10.01 5.23 23.14
N ILE A 146 8.90 4.81 22.53
CA ILE A 146 8.86 4.38 21.12
C ILE A 146 9.22 5.56 20.20
N ALA A 147 8.64 6.74 20.45
CA ALA A 147 8.91 7.95 19.67
C ALA A 147 10.37 8.39 19.78
N GLU A 148 10.96 8.33 20.97
CA GLU A 148 12.38 8.63 21.20
C GLU A 148 13.27 7.67 20.42
N PHE A 149 13.01 6.36 20.50
CA PHE A 149 13.76 5.36 19.75
C PHE A 149 13.75 5.61 18.24
N VAL A 150 12.58 5.92 17.67
CA VAL A 150 12.45 6.26 16.26
C VAL A 150 13.27 7.49 15.92
N LYS A 151 13.27 8.54 16.77
CA LYS A 151 14.12 9.73 16.56
C LYS A 151 15.60 9.35 16.54
N THR A 152 16.06 8.55 17.50
CA THR A 152 17.47 8.09 17.57
C THR A 152 17.87 7.33 16.31
N LEU A 153 17.01 6.42 15.80
CA LEU A 153 17.27 5.69 14.55
C LEU A 153 17.39 6.64 13.35
N LEU A 154 16.50 7.62 13.25
CA LEU A 154 16.50 8.59 12.15
C LEU A 154 17.73 9.51 12.16
N GLU A 155 18.18 9.93 13.34
CA GLU A 155 19.43 10.68 13.55
C GLU A 155 20.65 9.90 13.05
N HIS A 156 20.67 8.60 13.31
CA HIS A 156 21.70 7.66 12.83
C HIS A 156 21.49 7.22 11.38
N LYS A 157 20.61 7.91 10.64
CA LYS A 157 20.36 7.69 9.22
C LYS A 157 19.84 6.29 8.88
N LYS A 158 19.23 5.61 9.84
CA LYS A 158 18.57 4.32 9.62
C LYS A 158 17.19 4.52 9.01
N ARG A 159 16.77 3.55 8.22
CA ARG A 159 15.40 3.47 7.72
C ARG A 159 14.52 2.76 8.75
N VAL A 160 13.30 3.24 8.95
CA VAL A 160 12.33 2.75 9.91
C VAL A 160 10.99 2.60 9.21
N ILE A 161 10.48 1.38 9.18
CA ILE A 161 9.19 0.98 8.62
C ILE A 161 8.27 0.75 9.80
N ILE A 162 7.16 1.48 9.87
CA ILE A 162 6.28 1.50 11.04
C ILE A 162 4.86 1.11 10.66
N GLU A 163 4.40 -0.05 11.11
CA GLU A 163 3.00 -0.42 11.08
C GLU A 163 2.19 0.33 12.14
N HIS A 164 0.96 0.69 11.80
CA HIS A 164 0.09 1.52 12.63
C HIS A 164 0.70 2.89 12.94
N PHE A 165 1.38 3.48 11.95
CA PHE A 165 2.04 4.79 12.09
C PHE A 165 1.10 5.92 12.49
N ASN A 166 -0.19 5.82 12.14
CA ASN A 166 -1.24 6.74 12.57
C ASN A 166 -1.31 6.90 14.11
N LEU A 167 -0.91 5.89 14.88
CA LEU A 167 -0.87 5.96 16.34
C LEU A 167 0.38 6.69 16.89
N LEU A 168 1.48 6.68 16.14
CA LEU A 168 2.77 7.24 16.60
C LEU A 168 2.97 8.70 16.18
N ARG A 169 2.41 9.13 15.05
CA ARG A 169 2.70 10.44 14.41
C ARG A 169 2.72 11.60 15.41
N GLN A 170 1.71 11.70 16.28
CA GLN A 170 1.60 12.80 17.23
C GLN A 170 2.75 12.81 18.25
N ALA A 171 3.08 11.67 18.85
CA ALA A 171 4.19 11.56 19.81
C ALA A 171 5.56 11.76 19.12
N LEU A 172 5.69 11.33 17.87
CA LEU A 172 6.89 11.54 17.08
C LEU A 172 7.08 13.02 16.70
N GLY A 173 5.98 13.77 16.54
CA GLY A 173 5.99 15.20 16.21
C GLY A 173 6.30 15.50 14.74
N ARG A 174 6.24 14.51 13.86
CA ARG A 174 6.43 14.65 12.41
C ARG A 174 5.67 13.59 11.63
N ASN A 175 5.42 13.85 10.35
CA ASN A 175 4.87 12.86 9.43
C ASN A 175 5.97 11.93 8.88
N ALA A 176 5.55 10.81 8.29
CA ALA A 176 6.40 9.90 7.54
C ALA A 176 6.90 10.56 6.24
N ASP A 177 8.01 10.07 5.70
CA ASP A 177 8.47 10.48 4.38
C ASP A 177 7.57 9.88 3.28
N LEU A 178 7.06 8.67 3.51
CA LEU A 178 6.11 7.96 2.66
C LEU A 178 5.06 7.26 3.54
N ILE A 179 3.78 7.38 3.19
CA ILE A 179 2.67 6.66 3.82
C ILE A 179 2.13 5.63 2.83
N VAL A 180 1.92 4.41 3.28
CA VAL A 180 1.26 3.35 2.52
C VAL A 180 0.07 2.82 3.32
N GLY A 181 -1.14 3.11 2.84
CA GLY A 181 -2.38 2.57 3.37
C GLY A 181 -2.80 1.31 2.62
N ILE A 182 -3.33 0.30 3.30
CA ILE A 182 -3.86 -0.92 2.68
C ILE A 182 -5.23 -1.30 3.26
N GLY A 183 -6.22 -1.35 2.37
CA GLY A 183 -7.60 -1.74 2.62
C GLY A 183 -8.12 -2.55 1.43
N GLU A 184 -9.19 -2.07 0.79
CA GLU A 184 -9.59 -2.51 -0.55
C GLU A 184 -8.63 -2.04 -1.65
N GLU A 185 -8.13 -0.82 -1.50
CA GLU A 185 -7.06 -0.27 -2.30
C GLU A 185 -5.77 -0.14 -1.48
N ILE A 186 -4.66 0.01 -2.20
CA ILE A 186 -3.40 0.48 -1.63
C ILE A 186 -3.23 1.94 -2.02
N ILE A 187 -3.06 2.80 -1.01
CA ILE A 187 -2.84 4.23 -1.19
C ILE A 187 -1.40 4.54 -0.83
N VAL A 188 -0.63 5.01 -1.78
CA VAL A 188 0.75 5.46 -1.57
C VAL A 188 0.76 6.98 -1.63
N ALA A 189 1.12 7.64 -0.53
CA ALA A 189 1.06 9.10 -0.41
C ALA A 189 2.33 9.68 0.17
N ARG A 190 2.72 10.86 -0.32
CA ARG A 190 3.82 11.64 0.23
C ARG A 190 3.24 12.84 0.97
N PRO A 191 3.24 12.83 2.31
CA PRO A 191 2.59 13.89 3.05
C PRO A 191 3.36 15.20 2.94
N THR A 192 2.62 16.30 2.86
CA THR A 192 3.13 17.67 2.93
C THR A 192 2.53 18.40 4.14
N MET A 193 2.79 19.69 4.27
CA MET A 193 2.08 20.53 5.25
C MET A 193 0.56 20.53 5.05
N PHE A 194 0.08 20.17 3.85
CA PHE A 194 -1.34 20.05 3.51
C PHE A 194 -1.84 18.60 3.58
N GLY A 195 -1.05 17.68 4.15
CA GLY A 195 -1.39 16.26 4.26
C GLY A 195 -1.01 15.44 3.02
N PRO A 196 -1.58 14.23 2.87
CA PRO A 196 -2.58 13.65 3.77
C PRO A 196 -2.00 13.29 5.15
N LEU A 197 -2.86 13.28 6.17
CA LEU A 197 -2.52 12.73 7.48
C LEU A 197 -2.65 11.19 7.44
N PRO A 198 -1.77 10.44 8.12
CA PRO A 198 -1.87 8.98 8.18
C PRO A 198 -3.16 8.50 8.85
N GLU A 199 -3.76 9.30 9.74
CA GLU A 199 -5.09 9.06 10.31
C GLU A 199 -6.15 9.07 9.20
N SER A 200 -6.18 10.10 8.34
CA SER A 200 -7.11 10.16 7.23
C SER A 200 -6.93 9.02 6.23
N ILE A 201 -5.68 8.62 5.95
CA ILE A 201 -5.42 7.44 5.11
C ILE A 201 -5.91 6.16 5.81
N TYR A 202 -5.74 6.05 7.13
CA TYR A 202 -6.23 4.91 7.90
C TYR A 202 -7.75 4.78 7.82
N ASP A 203 -8.49 5.87 8.03
CA ASP A 203 -9.96 5.84 7.98
C ASP A 203 -10.46 5.34 6.62
N ILE A 204 -9.89 5.89 5.54
CA ILE A 204 -10.19 5.51 4.15
C ILE A 204 -9.99 4.01 3.90
N VAL A 205 -8.87 3.43 4.34
CA VAL A 205 -8.57 2.01 4.10
C VAL A 205 -9.24 1.07 5.10
N HIS A 206 -9.54 1.55 6.31
CA HIS A 206 -10.31 0.84 7.33
C HIS A 206 -11.74 0.59 6.82
N GLU A 207 -12.39 1.64 6.33
CA GLU A 207 -13.77 1.55 5.84
C GLU A 207 -13.90 0.70 4.58
N SER A 208 -12.91 0.73 3.69
CA SER A 208 -12.94 -0.03 2.44
C SER A 208 -12.64 -1.52 2.64
N LEU A 209 -11.88 -1.90 3.68
CA LEU A 209 -11.43 -3.28 3.88
C LEU A 209 -12.58 -4.31 3.95
N LYS A 210 -13.75 -3.93 4.47
CA LYS A 210 -14.92 -4.81 4.55
C LYS A 210 -15.34 -5.34 3.18
N TYR A 211 -15.30 -4.49 2.14
CA TYR A 211 -15.68 -4.89 0.78
C TYR A 211 -14.69 -5.88 0.19
N ARG A 212 -13.40 -5.72 0.50
CA ARG A 212 -12.37 -6.67 0.07
C ARG A 212 -12.54 -8.04 0.71
N LYS A 213 -12.89 -8.09 2.00
CA LYS A 213 -13.21 -9.35 2.71
C LYS A 213 -14.46 -10.03 2.14
N MET A 214 -15.55 -9.27 1.98
CA MET A 214 -16.80 -9.80 1.42
C MET A 214 -16.59 -10.35 0.00
N ALA A 215 -15.91 -9.58 -0.86
CA ALA A 215 -15.68 -9.99 -2.24
C ALA A 215 -14.76 -11.20 -2.36
N HIS A 216 -13.76 -11.34 -1.49
CA HIS A 216 -12.91 -12.52 -1.45
C HIS A 216 -13.70 -13.76 -0.99
N THR A 217 -14.46 -13.68 0.11
CA THR A 217 -15.25 -14.84 0.55
C THR A 217 -16.31 -15.23 -0.50
N ALA A 218 -16.94 -14.26 -1.17
CA ALA A 218 -17.88 -14.54 -2.24
C ALA A 218 -17.22 -15.18 -3.48
N GLU A 219 -15.99 -14.77 -3.81
CA GLU A 219 -15.17 -15.39 -4.86
C GLU A 219 -14.84 -16.86 -4.53
N GLU A 220 -14.47 -17.15 -3.29
CA GLU A 220 -14.19 -18.52 -2.83
C GLU A 220 -15.45 -19.41 -2.87
N ILE A 221 -16.61 -18.88 -2.47
CA ILE A 221 -17.90 -19.58 -2.57
C ILE A 221 -18.24 -19.88 -4.02
N THR A 222 -18.10 -18.88 -4.88
CA THR A 222 -18.36 -19.01 -6.32
C THR A 222 -17.48 -20.09 -6.93
N ARG A 223 -16.19 -20.13 -6.56
CA ARG A 223 -15.23 -21.08 -7.10
C ARG A 223 -15.61 -22.52 -6.84
N TYR A 224 -15.91 -22.89 -5.59
CA TYR A 224 -16.23 -24.29 -5.32
C TYR A 224 -17.59 -24.69 -5.88
N ILE A 225 -18.55 -23.76 -6.04
CA ILE A 225 -19.82 -24.05 -6.72
C ILE A 225 -19.61 -24.28 -8.22
N LEU A 226 -18.76 -23.48 -8.86
CA LEU A 226 -18.35 -23.68 -10.26
C LEU A 226 -17.71 -25.06 -10.46
N GLU A 227 -16.88 -25.49 -9.51
CA GLU A 227 -16.27 -26.82 -9.53
C GLU A 227 -17.32 -27.94 -9.33
N ASP A 228 -18.10 -27.86 -8.25
CA ASP A 228 -19.04 -28.92 -7.84
C ASP A 228 -20.20 -29.10 -8.84
N ASN A 229 -20.78 -27.99 -9.31
CA ASN A 229 -22.03 -28.02 -10.09
C ASN A 229 -21.78 -27.98 -11.60
N TYR A 230 -20.70 -27.35 -12.05
CA TYR A 230 -20.44 -27.10 -13.47
C TYR A 230 -19.15 -27.78 -13.98
N GLY A 231 -18.33 -28.37 -13.10
CA GLY A 231 -17.06 -28.99 -13.49
C GLY A 231 -16.05 -27.99 -14.05
N ILE A 232 -16.15 -26.72 -13.62
CA ILE A 232 -15.27 -25.63 -14.05
C ILE A 232 -14.18 -25.46 -12.99
N TYR A 233 -12.95 -25.79 -13.37
CA TYR A 233 -11.79 -25.81 -12.47
C TYR A 233 -10.93 -24.53 -12.62
N PRO A 234 -10.02 -24.24 -11.66
CA PRO A 234 -9.18 -23.04 -11.69
C PRO A 234 -8.34 -22.85 -12.96
N ASP A 235 -8.07 -23.91 -13.73
CA ASP A 235 -7.34 -23.82 -15.01
C ASP A 235 -8.15 -23.13 -16.13
N SER A 236 -9.47 -22.98 -15.96
CA SER A 236 -10.36 -22.36 -16.96
C SER A 236 -10.37 -20.83 -16.90
N TYR A 237 -9.90 -20.22 -15.80
CA TYR A 237 -9.97 -18.78 -15.59
C TYR A 237 -8.83 -18.26 -14.71
N TYR A 238 -8.66 -16.94 -14.68
CA TYR A 238 -7.80 -16.27 -13.70
C TYR A 238 -8.49 -15.09 -13.05
N PHE A 239 -7.99 -14.69 -11.88
CA PHE A 239 -8.60 -13.66 -11.06
C PHE A 239 -8.20 -12.25 -11.50
N SER A 240 -9.16 -11.33 -11.44
CA SER A 240 -8.94 -9.89 -11.57
C SER A 240 -9.81 -9.13 -10.56
N ASP A 241 -9.35 -7.94 -10.18
CA ASP A 241 -9.97 -7.17 -9.11
C ASP A 241 -10.80 -6.01 -9.69
N ILE A 242 -11.96 -5.77 -9.09
CA ILE A 242 -12.83 -4.60 -9.33
C ILE A 242 -13.26 -4.03 -7.98
N ARG A 243 -13.60 -2.74 -7.93
CA ARG A 243 -14.10 -2.14 -6.68
C ARG A 243 -15.39 -2.80 -6.20
N ASN A 244 -15.49 -3.07 -4.91
CA ASN A 244 -16.59 -3.75 -4.22
C ASN A 244 -17.04 -5.03 -4.92
N GLY A 245 -16.09 -5.83 -5.43
CA GLY A 245 -16.43 -7.01 -6.21
C GLY A 245 -15.21 -7.80 -6.66
N PHE A 246 -15.43 -8.77 -7.54
CA PHE A 246 -14.41 -9.64 -8.09
C PHE A 246 -14.71 -10.01 -9.55
N VAL A 247 -13.69 -10.46 -10.27
CA VAL A 247 -13.81 -10.86 -11.66
C VAL A 247 -13.09 -12.19 -11.90
N LEU A 248 -13.82 -13.18 -12.41
CA LEU A 248 -13.25 -14.39 -12.99
C LEU A 248 -13.15 -14.22 -14.51
N LYS A 249 -11.94 -14.26 -15.04
CA LYS A 249 -11.65 -14.09 -16.48
C LYS A 249 -11.45 -15.45 -17.12
N PHE A 250 -12.47 -15.97 -17.78
CA PHE A 250 -12.44 -17.24 -18.49
C PHE A 250 -11.69 -17.13 -19.82
N TYR A 251 -10.79 -18.07 -20.08
CA TYR A 251 -10.04 -18.13 -21.33
C TYR A 251 -10.94 -18.46 -22.54
N ASN A 252 -11.98 -19.26 -22.30
CA ASN A 252 -12.98 -19.64 -23.28
C ASN A 252 -14.36 -19.17 -22.83
N HIS A 253 -15.33 -19.22 -23.73
CA HIS A 253 -16.73 -19.02 -23.36
C HIS A 253 -17.26 -20.29 -22.69
N GLU A 254 -17.54 -20.21 -21.39
CA GLU A 254 -18.18 -21.28 -20.62
C GLU A 254 -19.70 -21.08 -20.65
N GLU A 255 -20.45 -22.16 -20.83
CA GLU A 255 -21.92 -22.14 -20.82
C GLU A 255 -22.45 -22.60 -19.46
N PHE A 256 -22.91 -21.64 -18.64
CA PHE A 256 -23.63 -21.89 -17.40
C PHE A 256 -24.68 -20.80 -17.16
N ASP A 257 -25.73 -21.12 -16.42
CA ASP A 257 -26.76 -20.13 -16.06
C ASP A 257 -26.25 -19.27 -14.89
N ILE A 258 -26.00 -17.99 -15.18
CA ILE A 258 -25.50 -17.03 -14.17
C ILE A 258 -26.53 -16.79 -13.06
N GLN A 259 -27.84 -16.88 -13.36
CA GLN A 259 -28.88 -16.73 -12.35
C GLN A 259 -28.90 -17.94 -11.41
N GLU A 260 -28.79 -19.15 -11.95
CA GLU A 260 -28.68 -20.37 -11.13
C GLU A 260 -27.41 -20.36 -10.26
N LEU A 261 -26.28 -19.91 -10.80
CA LEU A 261 -25.05 -19.72 -10.04
C LEU A 261 -25.22 -18.67 -8.94
N GLU A 262 -25.86 -17.54 -9.23
CA GLU A 262 -26.16 -16.50 -8.23
C GLU A 262 -27.01 -17.04 -7.08
N ASP A 263 -28.07 -17.78 -7.42
CA ASP A 263 -29.00 -18.35 -6.44
C ASP A 263 -28.29 -19.38 -5.55
N SER A 264 -27.40 -20.19 -6.14
CA SER A 264 -26.56 -21.15 -5.39
C SER A 264 -25.60 -20.45 -4.42
N VAL A 265 -24.93 -19.37 -4.86
CA VAL A 265 -24.04 -18.59 -3.98
C VAL A 265 -24.84 -17.93 -2.86
N LYS A 266 -26.02 -17.37 -3.17
CA LYS A 266 -26.91 -16.77 -2.17
C LYS A 266 -27.42 -17.79 -1.15
N GLU A 267 -27.72 -19.01 -1.57
CA GLU A 267 -28.12 -20.08 -0.66
C GLU A 267 -27.03 -20.36 0.38
N VAL A 268 -25.76 -20.41 -0.01
CA VAL A 268 -24.63 -20.56 0.93
C VAL A 268 -24.51 -19.35 1.87
N ILE A 269 -24.71 -18.14 1.36
CA ILE A 269 -24.72 -16.90 2.16
C ILE A 269 -25.82 -16.98 3.23
N ASP A 270 -27.03 -17.39 2.84
CA ASP A 270 -28.21 -17.48 3.70
C ASP A 270 -28.13 -18.63 4.73
N GLN A 271 -27.22 -19.59 4.55
CA GLN A 271 -26.91 -20.61 5.56
C GLN A 271 -26.11 -20.06 6.76
N HIS A 272 -25.57 -18.84 6.67
CA HIS A 272 -24.84 -18.16 7.76
C HIS A 272 -23.69 -19.00 8.35
N GLN A 273 -22.92 -19.66 7.48
CA GLN A 273 -21.84 -20.55 7.90
C GLN A 273 -20.64 -19.77 8.46
N PRO A 274 -19.96 -20.27 9.50
CA PRO A 274 -18.71 -19.68 9.98
C PRO A 274 -17.62 -19.78 8.91
N VAL A 275 -16.78 -18.75 8.82
CA VAL A 275 -15.60 -18.73 7.95
C VAL A 275 -14.37 -18.50 8.80
N ALA A 276 -13.38 -19.38 8.70
CA ALA A 276 -12.18 -19.32 9.54
C ALA A 276 -10.92 -19.73 8.77
N TYR A 277 -9.79 -19.15 9.20
CA TYR A 277 -8.45 -19.57 8.78
C TYR A 277 -8.22 -21.04 9.16
N TYR A 278 -7.71 -21.84 8.21
CA TYR A 278 -7.34 -23.23 8.45
C TYR A 278 -5.82 -23.38 8.44
N ASP A 279 -5.18 -22.98 7.34
CA ASP A 279 -3.73 -22.90 7.19
C ASP A 279 -3.36 -21.82 6.16
N GLU A 280 -2.10 -21.76 5.72
CA GLU A 280 -1.61 -20.74 4.78
C GLU A 280 -2.18 -20.84 3.36
N GLU A 281 -2.79 -21.96 3.01
CA GLU A 281 -3.34 -22.25 1.68
C GLU A 281 -4.84 -22.57 1.72
N HIS A 282 -5.47 -22.60 2.89
CA HIS A 282 -6.88 -22.99 3.04
C HIS A 282 -7.65 -22.18 4.08
N ILE A 283 -8.96 -22.12 3.86
CA ILE A 283 -9.97 -21.65 4.81
C ILE A 283 -11.00 -22.74 5.06
N THR A 284 -11.81 -22.55 6.09
CA THR A 284 -13.04 -23.33 6.30
C THR A 284 -14.25 -22.45 6.03
N ILE A 285 -15.26 -23.00 5.37
CA ILE A 285 -16.59 -22.43 5.22
C ILE A 285 -17.58 -23.50 5.73
N GLY A 286 -18.11 -23.29 6.93
CA GLY A 286 -18.82 -24.35 7.65
C GLY A 286 -17.89 -25.53 7.96
N GLU A 287 -18.24 -26.71 7.46
CA GLU A 287 -17.42 -27.93 7.58
C GLU A 287 -16.51 -28.16 6.37
N ARG A 288 -16.63 -27.35 5.31
CA ARG A 288 -15.87 -27.51 4.07
C ARG A 288 -14.51 -26.83 4.19
N ILE A 289 -13.45 -27.53 3.79
CA ILE A 289 -12.11 -26.96 3.57
C ILE A 289 -12.04 -26.47 2.13
N VAL A 290 -11.63 -25.22 1.94
CA VAL A 290 -11.56 -24.54 0.63
C VAL A 290 -10.14 -23.98 0.48
N GLU A 291 -9.46 -24.32 -0.61
CA GLU A 291 -8.17 -23.71 -0.97
C GLU A 291 -8.33 -22.18 -1.05
N CYS A 292 -7.34 -21.37 -0.69
CA CYS A 292 -7.47 -19.93 -0.73
C CYS A 292 -6.10 -19.27 -0.63
N GLY A 293 -5.71 -18.46 -1.62
CA GLY A 293 -4.41 -17.77 -1.64
C GLY A 293 -4.26 -16.60 -0.65
N GLY A 294 -5.33 -16.24 0.06
CA GLY A 294 -5.34 -15.18 1.08
C GLY A 294 -6.20 -15.50 2.30
N PRO A 295 -5.90 -16.58 3.06
CA PRO A 295 -6.82 -17.17 4.03
C PRO A 295 -7.13 -16.26 5.24
N ARG A 296 -6.30 -15.24 5.48
CA ARG A 296 -6.51 -14.22 6.54
C ARG A 296 -7.39 -13.04 6.11
N LEU A 297 -7.78 -12.98 4.83
CA LEU A 297 -8.57 -11.90 4.22
C LEU A 297 -10.00 -12.39 3.94
N GLN A 298 -10.69 -12.86 4.98
CA GLN A 298 -12.06 -13.36 4.87
C GLN A 298 -13.00 -12.61 5.82
N VAL A 299 -14.31 -12.67 5.54
CA VAL A 299 -15.30 -12.40 6.58
C VAL A 299 -15.30 -13.52 7.61
N THR A 300 -15.94 -13.32 8.76
CA THR A 300 -16.03 -14.33 9.82
C THR A 300 -17.25 -15.24 9.68
N ASN A 301 -18.23 -14.82 8.90
CA ASN A 301 -19.45 -15.58 8.63
C ASN A 301 -20.00 -15.21 7.26
N THR A 302 -20.58 -16.17 6.53
CA THR A 302 -21.11 -15.92 5.18
C THR A 302 -22.21 -14.86 5.16
N ARG A 303 -22.97 -14.69 6.25
CA ARG A 303 -23.99 -13.63 6.39
C ARG A 303 -23.43 -12.20 6.34
N ASP A 304 -22.13 -12.04 6.57
CA ASP A 304 -21.47 -10.74 6.55
C ASP A 304 -21.29 -10.26 5.09
N ILE A 305 -21.47 -11.13 4.09
CA ILE A 305 -21.52 -10.79 2.67
C ILE A 305 -22.87 -10.12 2.38
N GLN A 306 -22.85 -8.85 2.00
CA GLN A 306 -24.06 -8.05 1.79
C GLN A 306 -24.17 -7.60 0.33
N ASN A 307 -25.42 -7.43 -0.13
CA ASN A 307 -25.74 -6.92 -1.48
C ASN A 307 -25.02 -7.70 -2.60
N PHE A 308 -24.90 -9.02 -2.44
CA PHE A 308 -24.26 -9.86 -3.43
C PHE A 308 -25.12 -10.00 -4.69
N ALA A 309 -24.51 -9.78 -5.86
CA ALA A 309 -25.11 -10.02 -7.16
C ALA A 309 -24.05 -10.25 -8.24
N PHE A 310 -24.39 -11.04 -9.26
CA PHE A 310 -23.65 -11.12 -10.50
C PHE A 310 -24.20 -10.15 -11.55
N ILE A 311 -23.30 -9.70 -12.43
CA ILE A 311 -23.71 -9.17 -13.73
C ILE A 311 -24.25 -10.31 -14.56
N LYS A 312 -25.47 -10.13 -15.09
CA LYS A 312 -26.28 -11.19 -15.71
C LYS A 312 -25.77 -11.68 -17.06
N GLU A 313 -24.62 -11.19 -17.50
CA GLU A 313 -23.95 -11.58 -18.73
C GLU A 313 -22.44 -11.67 -18.50
N LEU A 314 -21.79 -12.60 -19.21
CA LEU A 314 -20.33 -12.67 -19.28
C LEU A 314 -19.81 -11.52 -20.17
N MET A 315 -19.23 -10.50 -19.55
CA MET A 315 -18.70 -9.35 -20.29
C MET A 315 -17.40 -9.72 -21.01
N TYR A 316 -17.31 -9.42 -22.31
CA TYR A 316 -16.09 -9.73 -23.07
C TYR A 316 -15.03 -8.62 -22.94
N ASP A 317 -13.87 -8.96 -22.38
CA ASP A 317 -12.70 -8.07 -22.33
C ASP A 317 -11.87 -8.26 -23.60
N LYS A 318 -11.86 -7.24 -24.46
CA LYS A 318 -11.16 -7.25 -25.75
C LYS A 318 -9.63 -7.26 -25.60
N ASP A 319 -9.10 -6.68 -24.53
CA ASP A 319 -7.65 -6.55 -24.35
C ASP A 319 -7.04 -7.87 -23.92
N SER A 320 -7.68 -8.54 -22.95
CA SER A 320 -7.25 -9.86 -22.50
C SER A 320 -7.85 -11.03 -23.29
N LYS A 321 -8.83 -10.75 -24.16
CA LYS A 321 -9.60 -11.74 -24.95
C LYS A 321 -10.28 -12.79 -24.07
N THR A 322 -10.89 -12.36 -22.97
CA THR A 322 -11.54 -13.24 -21.99
C THR A 322 -13.01 -12.92 -21.79
N HIS A 323 -13.77 -13.90 -21.30
CA HIS A 323 -15.15 -13.71 -20.85
C HIS A 323 -15.15 -13.51 -19.33
N CYS A 324 -15.70 -12.41 -18.85
CA CYS A 324 -15.62 -11.98 -17.46
C CYS A 324 -16.94 -12.27 -16.73
N LEU A 325 -16.90 -13.13 -15.72
CA LEU A 325 -17.95 -13.21 -14.69
C LEU A 325 -17.62 -12.18 -13.60
N ILE A 326 -18.57 -11.29 -13.31
CA ILE A 326 -18.35 -10.17 -12.39
C ILE A 326 -19.32 -10.31 -11.21
N GLY A 327 -18.78 -10.58 -10.03
CA GLY A 327 -19.51 -10.57 -8.76
C GLY A 327 -19.34 -9.26 -8.02
N ILE A 328 -20.42 -8.69 -7.51
CA ILE A 328 -20.45 -7.40 -6.79
C ILE A 328 -21.02 -7.64 -5.39
N VAL A 329 -20.48 -6.93 -4.38
CA VAL A 329 -20.90 -6.97 -2.96
C VAL A 329 -21.34 -5.58 -2.47
N ASP A 330 -22.03 -4.86 -3.34
CA ASP A 330 -22.48 -3.48 -3.15
C ASP A 330 -23.76 -3.24 -3.98
N LYS A 331 -24.50 -2.18 -3.66
CA LYS A 331 -25.81 -1.87 -4.23
C LYS A 331 -25.74 -1.32 -5.65
N ASN A 332 -24.62 -0.73 -6.04
CA ASN A 332 -24.48 -0.12 -7.36
C ASN A 332 -24.01 -1.18 -8.37
N CYS A 333 -24.88 -1.57 -9.30
CA CYS A 333 -24.56 -2.50 -10.41
C CYS A 333 -24.88 -1.91 -11.80
N GLU A 334 -25.31 -0.65 -11.88
CA GLU A 334 -25.91 -0.10 -13.10
C GLU A 334 -24.89 0.29 -14.19
N ASN A 335 -23.69 0.75 -13.80
CA ASN A 335 -22.67 1.20 -14.75
C ASN A 335 -21.30 0.58 -14.44
N ILE A 336 -21.18 -0.71 -14.77
CA ILE A 336 -19.96 -1.48 -14.53
C ILE A 336 -18.79 -0.96 -15.35
N GLU A 337 -19.02 -0.57 -16.60
CA GLU A 337 -17.97 -0.03 -17.48
C GLU A 337 -17.32 1.26 -16.92
N ASN A 338 -18.09 2.11 -16.21
CA ASN A 338 -17.59 3.36 -15.64
C ASN A 338 -17.44 3.33 -14.10
N ARG A 339 -17.43 2.14 -13.50
CA ARG A 339 -17.46 1.95 -12.04
C ARG A 339 -16.31 2.63 -11.31
N ASN A 340 -15.11 2.57 -11.85
CA ASN A 340 -13.93 3.19 -11.24
C ASN A 340 -14.07 4.72 -11.14
N THR A 341 -14.64 5.36 -12.16
CA THR A 341 -14.90 6.81 -12.17
C THR A 341 -15.99 7.17 -11.17
N GLN A 342 -17.08 6.39 -11.14
CA GLN A 342 -18.16 6.62 -10.18
C GLN A 342 -17.64 6.60 -8.75
N TYR A 343 -16.88 5.56 -8.39
CA TYR A 343 -16.30 5.47 -7.06
C TYR A 343 -15.34 6.63 -6.77
N PHE A 344 -14.51 7.01 -7.74
CA PHE A 344 -13.60 8.14 -7.58
C PHE A 344 -14.34 9.46 -7.27
N LEU A 345 -15.51 9.68 -7.89
CA LEU A 345 -16.29 10.90 -7.73
C LEU A 345 -17.23 10.89 -6.51
N THR A 346 -17.68 9.71 -6.08
CA THR A 346 -18.75 9.55 -5.08
C THR A 346 -18.27 9.00 -3.75
N ARG A 347 -16.95 8.89 -3.55
CA ARG A 347 -16.37 8.46 -2.27
C ARG A 347 -16.74 9.47 -1.18
N GLU A 348 -17.75 9.13 -0.39
CA GLU A 348 -18.01 9.81 0.88
C GLU A 348 -16.90 9.43 1.86
N LEU A 349 -16.36 10.44 2.56
CA LEU A 349 -15.26 10.32 3.53
C LEU A 349 -15.80 10.20 4.96
#